data_AF-A0A7V5PDQ1-F1
#
_entry.id   AF-A0A7V5PDQ1-F1
#
_cell.length_a   1.000
_cell.length_b   1.000
_cell.length_c   1.000
_cell.angle_alpha   90.00
_cell.angle_beta   90.00
_cell.angle_gamma   90.00
#
_symmetry.space_group_name_H-M   'P 1'
#
loop_
_entity.id
_entity.type
_entity.pdbx_description
1 polymer ?
#
loop_
_entity_poly.entity_id
_entity_poly.type
_entity_poly.pdbx_seq_one_letter_code
_entity_poly.pdbx_strand_id
1 'polypeptide(L)'
;MRISFHFRYWILPLLVITPLIMMYFSGIRWARELVCPSVNWELGIVENLQLVLLLMMFIVSVMAVKKKKTRIEKMAFILLAFFTLFVFLEEIDYGKHFLAYFKGHTDTFFRDLTGRSNIHNLGNNARLFKRSIYLLMLALFIIAPLVAHRIKNPVIRYLIPAKWFIITSVITVFSYVIPRLLVDLNVFEDGGFGVNIGEFSEIMVYYIFFLYMYELVFGKDYSTYQSRNMESQHVKNNQT
;
A
#
# COMPACT_ATOMS: atom_id res chain seq x y z
N MET A 1 0.81 -9.98 -23.69
CA MET A 1 1.62 -9.73 -22.46
C MET A 1 1.76 -8.25 -22.07
N ARG A 2 1.66 -7.26 -22.98
CA ARG A 2 1.79 -5.82 -22.61
C ARG A 2 0.57 -5.26 -21.86
N ILE A 3 -0.65 -5.63 -22.25
CA ILE A 3 -1.90 -5.13 -21.65
C ILE A 3 -1.97 -5.38 -20.13
N SER A 4 -1.48 -6.52 -19.65
CA SER A 4 -1.48 -6.83 -18.21
C SER A 4 -0.59 -5.90 -17.39
N PHE A 5 0.47 -5.34 -17.96
CA PHE A 5 1.31 -4.35 -17.27
C PHE A 5 0.59 -3.02 -17.15
N HIS A 6 0.02 -2.52 -18.25
CA HIS A 6 -0.74 -1.27 -18.20
C HIS A 6 -1.91 -1.36 -17.23
N PHE A 7 -2.63 -2.48 -17.27
CA PHE A 7 -3.74 -2.73 -16.37
C PHE A 7 -3.34 -2.62 -14.90
N ARG A 8 -2.27 -3.33 -14.50
CA ARG A 8 -1.83 -3.37 -13.09
C ARG A 8 -1.20 -2.06 -12.61
N TYR A 9 -0.36 -1.42 -13.41
CA TYR A 9 0.45 -0.31 -12.87
C TYR A 9 -0.23 1.05 -12.90
N TRP A 10 -1.22 1.28 -13.77
CA TRP A 10 -1.87 2.58 -13.85
C TRP A 10 -3.36 2.55 -14.15
N ILE A 11 -3.87 1.63 -14.98
CA ILE A 11 -5.32 1.61 -15.28
C ILE A 11 -6.13 1.24 -14.03
N LEU A 12 -5.81 0.11 -13.39
CA LEU A 12 -6.54 -0.35 -12.19
C LEU A 12 -6.49 0.65 -11.04
N PRO A 13 -5.34 1.20 -10.62
CA PRO A 13 -5.33 2.19 -9.55
C PRO A 13 -6.11 3.47 -9.93
N LEU A 14 -6.05 3.94 -11.18
CA LEU A 14 -6.84 5.09 -11.62
C LEU A 14 -8.35 4.79 -11.64
N LEU A 15 -8.74 3.58 -12.08
CA LEU A 15 -10.14 3.12 -12.06
C LEU A 15 -10.70 2.98 -10.65
N VAL A 16 -9.87 2.79 -9.63
CA VAL A 16 -10.31 2.75 -8.24
C VAL A 16 -10.30 4.15 -7.63
N ILE A 17 -9.17 4.87 -7.71
CA ILE A 17 -9.00 6.11 -6.95
C ILE A 17 -9.81 7.27 -7.54
N THR A 18 -9.94 7.34 -8.87
CA THR A 18 -10.63 8.46 -9.52
C THR A 18 -12.12 8.48 -9.18
N PRO A 19 -12.87 7.35 -9.29
CA PRO A 19 -14.28 7.33 -8.88
C PRO A 19 -14.46 7.64 -7.40
N LEU A 20 -13.58 7.16 -6.51
CA LEU A 20 -13.67 7.45 -5.07
C LEU A 20 -13.51 8.95 -4.78
N ILE A 21 -12.50 9.59 -5.38
CA ILE A 21 -12.30 11.04 -5.26
C ILE A 21 -13.49 11.81 -5.85
N MET A 22 -13.99 11.40 -7.02
CA MET A 22 -15.15 12.03 -7.65
C MET A 22 -16.40 11.90 -6.79
N MET A 23 -16.69 10.72 -6.25
CA MET A 23 -17.83 10.47 -5.36
C MET A 23 -17.76 11.33 -4.10
N TYR A 24 -16.56 11.44 -3.52
CA TYR A 24 -16.32 12.24 -2.33
C TYR A 24 -16.62 13.73 -2.55
N PHE A 25 -16.08 14.30 -3.64
CA PHE A 25 -16.24 15.72 -3.97
C PHE A 25 -17.51 16.04 -4.80
N SER A 26 -18.35 15.04 -5.10
CA SER A 26 -19.52 15.20 -5.98
C SER A 26 -20.60 16.15 -5.45
N GLY A 27 -20.59 16.48 -4.16
CA GLY A 27 -21.72 17.16 -3.50
C GLY A 27 -22.92 16.26 -3.21
N ILE A 28 -22.92 15.02 -3.72
CA ILE A 28 -24.02 14.07 -3.57
C ILE A 28 -23.87 13.31 -2.25
N ARG A 29 -24.82 13.51 -1.33
CA ARG A 29 -24.76 12.96 0.04
C ARG A 29 -24.49 11.45 0.07
N TRP A 30 -25.27 10.64 -0.65
CA TRP A 30 -25.11 9.18 -0.59
C TRP A 30 -23.74 8.72 -1.13
N ALA A 31 -23.20 9.41 -2.14
CA ALA A 31 -21.92 9.06 -2.74
C ALA A 31 -20.78 9.34 -1.77
N ARG A 32 -20.85 10.50 -1.10
CA ARG A 32 -19.94 10.89 -0.03
C ARG A 32 -20.01 9.93 1.16
N GLU A 33 -21.22 9.62 1.64
CA GLU A 33 -21.44 8.70 2.77
C GLU A 33 -20.97 7.28 2.45
N LEU A 34 -21.00 6.84 1.19
CA LEU A 34 -20.40 5.56 0.80
C LEU A 34 -18.88 5.58 0.93
N VAL A 35 -18.24 6.68 0.51
CA VAL A 35 -16.78 6.88 0.56
C VAL A 35 -16.29 7.04 2.00
N CYS A 36 -16.92 7.94 2.74
CA CYS A 36 -16.56 8.35 4.08
C CYS A 36 -17.86 8.67 4.86
N PRO A 37 -18.46 7.68 5.52
CA PRO A 37 -19.66 7.88 6.32
C PRO A 37 -19.42 8.91 7.42
N SER A 38 -20.34 9.86 7.58
CA SER A 38 -20.21 10.94 8.58
C SER A 38 -20.30 10.43 10.02
N VAL A 39 -20.90 9.25 10.19
CA VAL A 39 -21.16 8.62 11.49
C VAL A 39 -19.97 7.81 11.97
N ASN A 40 -19.33 7.07 11.06
CA ASN A 40 -18.10 6.33 11.31
C ASN A 40 -17.36 6.15 9.99
N TRP A 41 -16.30 6.94 9.80
CA TRP A 41 -15.52 6.94 8.56
C TRP A 41 -14.80 5.60 8.31
N GLU A 42 -14.52 4.81 9.35
CA GLU A 42 -13.92 3.46 9.26
C GLU A 42 -14.80 2.46 8.48
N LEU A 43 -16.10 2.73 8.37
CA LEU A 43 -17.03 1.92 7.59
C LEU A 43 -17.07 2.30 6.10
N GLY A 44 -16.36 3.35 5.69
CA GLY A 44 -16.32 3.80 4.32
C GLY A 44 -15.62 2.82 3.38
N ILE A 45 -15.96 2.88 2.09
CA ILE A 45 -15.31 2.03 1.09
C ILE A 45 -13.80 2.31 1.00
N VAL A 46 -13.36 3.53 1.32
CA VAL A 46 -11.94 3.90 1.33
C VAL A 46 -11.20 3.02 2.33
N GLU A 47 -11.64 3.01 3.59
CA GLU A 47 -11.08 2.22 4.68
C GLU A 47 -11.16 0.71 4.42
N ASN A 48 -12.31 0.23 3.97
CA ASN A 48 -12.48 -1.19 3.68
C ASN A 48 -11.56 -1.67 2.52
N LEU A 49 -11.27 -0.81 1.54
CA LEU A 49 -10.29 -1.13 0.50
C LEU A 49 -8.86 -1.19 1.05
N GLN A 50 -8.51 -0.35 2.04
CA GLN A 50 -7.23 -0.45 2.74
C GLN A 50 -7.09 -1.83 3.41
N LEU A 51 -8.12 -2.26 4.15
CA LEU A 51 -8.17 -3.56 4.81
C LEU A 51 -8.05 -4.73 3.83
N VAL A 52 -8.73 -4.65 2.69
CA VAL A 52 -8.63 -5.67 1.64
C VAL A 52 -7.19 -5.77 1.11
N LEU A 53 -6.53 -4.65 0.83
CA LEU A 53 -5.15 -4.64 0.36
C LEU A 53 -4.18 -5.22 1.40
N LEU A 54 -4.33 -4.85 2.66
CA LEU A 54 -3.53 -5.39 3.77
C LEU A 54 -3.73 -6.91 3.93
N LEU A 55 -4.97 -7.39 3.84
CA LEU A 55 -5.27 -8.82 3.85
C LEU A 55 -4.63 -9.55 2.67
N MET A 56 -4.68 -8.97 1.47
CA MET A 56 -4.01 -9.52 0.28
C MET A 56 -2.49 -9.56 0.46
N MET A 57 -1.88 -8.52 1.03
CA MET A 57 -0.45 -8.51 1.37
C MET A 57 -0.10 -9.62 2.36
N PHE A 58 -0.91 -9.81 3.41
CA PHE A 58 -0.73 -10.91 4.38
C PHE A 58 -0.76 -12.28 3.68
N ILE A 59 -1.78 -12.54 2.85
CA ILE A 59 -1.91 -13.80 2.10
C ILE A 59 -0.69 -14.02 1.19
N VAL A 60 -0.27 -12.99 0.43
CA VAL A 60 0.91 -13.08 -0.44
C VAL A 60 2.18 -13.38 0.36
N SER A 61 2.37 -12.76 1.53
CA SER A 61 3.49 -13.07 2.42
C SER A 61 3.49 -14.52 2.87
N VAL A 62 2.34 -15.07 3.29
CA VAL A 62 2.22 -16.48 3.71
C VAL A 62 2.51 -17.42 2.53
N MET A 63 1.99 -17.13 1.35
CA MET A 63 2.28 -17.90 0.14
C MET A 63 3.77 -17.89 -0.21
N ALA A 64 4.45 -16.75 0.00
CA ALA A 64 5.87 -16.59 -0.26
C ALA A 64 6.74 -17.53 0.59
N VAL A 65 6.38 -17.77 1.86
CA VAL A 65 7.11 -18.68 2.74
C VAL A 65 7.21 -20.09 2.16
N LYS A 66 6.14 -20.56 1.51
CA LYS A 66 6.12 -21.87 0.83
C LYS A 66 6.87 -21.84 -0.49
N LYS A 67 6.77 -20.74 -1.24
CA LYS A 67 7.30 -20.61 -2.59
C LYS A 67 8.81 -20.33 -2.65
N LYS A 68 9.35 -19.56 -1.71
CA LYS A 68 10.76 -19.17 -1.72
C LYS A 68 11.67 -20.31 -1.31
N LYS A 69 12.85 -20.41 -1.95
CA LYS A 69 13.81 -21.50 -1.70
C LYS A 69 14.76 -21.16 -0.56
N THR A 70 15.21 -19.91 -0.49
CA THR A 70 16.22 -19.50 0.50
C THR A 70 15.60 -19.25 1.87
N ARG A 71 16.32 -19.64 2.93
CA ARG A 71 15.87 -19.44 4.32
C ARG A 71 15.71 -17.95 4.66
N ILE A 72 16.60 -17.10 4.14
CA ILE A 72 16.57 -15.65 4.37
C ILE A 72 15.27 -15.04 3.80
N GLU A 73 14.90 -15.36 2.55
CA GLU A 73 13.64 -14.88 1.97
C GLU A 73 12.43 -15.37 2.77
N LYS A 74 12.42 -16.65 3.18
CA LYS A 74 11.34 -17.19 4.02
C LYS A 74 11.20 -16.41 5.33
N MET A 75 12.31 -16.17 6.03
CA MET A 75 12.30 -15.40 7.27
C MET A 75 11.83 -13.96 7.06
N ALA A 76 12.27 -13.31 5.99
CA ALA A 76 11.82 -11.97 5.63
C ALA A 76 10.30 -11.92 5.39
N PHE A 77 9.74 -12.90 4.67
CA PHE A 77 8.29 -12.96 4.43
C PHE A 77 7.48 -13.39 5.65
N ILE A 78 8.03 -14.19 6.57
CA ILE A 78 7.39 -14.46 7.87
C ILE A 78 7.29 -13.16 8.67
N LEU A 79 8.38 -12.41 8.77
CA LEU A 79 8.39 -11.11 9.47
C LEU A 79 7.41 -10.13 8.82
N LEU A 80 7.40 -10.08 7.48
CA LEU A 80 6.47 -9.24 6.74
C LEU A 80 5.01 -9.65 6.95
N ALA A 81 4.70 -10.95 7.01
CA ALA A 81 3.36 -11.44 7.32
C ALA A 81 2.90 -10.94 8.70
N PHE A 82 3.73 -11.10 9.74
CA PHE A 82 3.42 -10.58 11.08
C PHE A 82 3.24 -9.07 11.09
N PHE A 83 4.12 -8.34 10.40
CA PHE A 83 4.01 -6.88 10.29
C PHE A 83 2.72 -6.46 9.58
N THR A 84 2.37 -7.08 8.44
CA THR A 84 1.12 -6.77 7.73
C THR A 84 -0.12 -7.14 8.53
N LEU A 85 -0.08 -8.22 9.31
CA LEU A 85 -1.16 -8.59 10.21
C LEU A 85 -1.29 -7.58 11.35
N PHE A 86 -0.17 -7.11 11.91
CA PHE A 86 -0.16 -6.06 12.91
C PHE A 86 -0.78 -4.77 12.37
N VAL A 87 -0.37 -4.29 11.18
CA VAL A 87 -0.95 -3.10 10.55
C VAL A 87 -2.45 -3.31 10.27
N PHE A 88 -2.85 -4.46 9.72
CA PHE A 88 -4.27 -4.79 9.52
C PHE A 88 -5.08 -4.71 10.81
N LEU A 89 -4.55 -5.24 11.92
CA LEU A 89 -5.21 -5.17 13.23
C LEU A 89 -5.24 -3.75 13.78
N GLU A 90 -4.18 -2.97 13.59
CA GLU A 90 -4.15 -1.55 13.95
C GLU A 90 -5.24 -0.75 13.21
N GLU A 91 -5.43 -0.97 11.91
CA GLU A 91 -6.45 -0.28 11.10
C GLU A 91 -7.88 -0.59 11.56
N ILE A 92 -8.15 -1.79 12.09
CA ILE A 92 -9.48 -2.13 12.64
C ILE A 92 -9.61 -1.88 14.14
N ASP A 93 -8.68 -1.14 14.73
CA ASP A 93 -8.57 -0.91 16.19
C ASP A 93 -8.68 -2.22 16.99
N TYR A 94 -7.97 -3.25 16.54
CA TYR A 94 -7.94 -4.61 17.08
C TYR A 94 -9.33 -5.29 17.16
N GLY A 95 -10.29 -4.84 16.35
CA GLY A 95 -11.66 -5.35 16.33
C GLY A 95 -12.47 -4.98 17.57
N LYS A 96 -12.07 -3.95 18.32
CA LYS A 96 -12.79 -3.51 19.53
C LYS A 96 -14.26 -3.18 19.27
N HIS A 97 -14.56 -2.59 18.12
CA HIS A 97 -15.94 -2.29 17.72
C HIS A 97 -16.79 -3.56 17.58
N PHE A 98 -16.25 -4.63 16.99
CA PHE A 98 -16.93 -5.93 16.94
C PHE A 98 -17.11 -6.53 18.34
N LEU A 99 -16.09 -6.46 19.19
CA LEU A 99 -16.18 -6.99 20.55
C LEU A 99 -17.23 -6.25 21.38
N ALA A 100 -17.31 -4.92 21.25
CA ALA A 100 -18.30 -4.11 21.96
C ALA A 100 -19.72 -4.42 21.48
N TYR A 101 -19.90 -4.60 20.16
CA TYR A 101 -21.16 -5.04 19.58
C TYR A 101 -21.62 -6.40 20.11
N PHE A 102 -20.73 -7.41 20.11
CA PHE A 102 -21.07 -8.74 20.64
C PHE A 102 -21.36 -8.74 22.14
N LYS A 103 -20.91 -7.73 22.88
CA LYS A 103 -21.24 -7.50 24.30
C LYS A 103 -22.59 -6.78 24.49
N GLY A 104 -23.35 -6.54 23.43
CA GLY A 104 -24.69 -5.94 23.49
C GLY A 104 -24.69 -4.41 23.59
N HIS A 105 -23.55 -3.75 23.35
CA HIS A 105 -23.52 -2.29 23.27
C HIS A 105 -24.07 -1.87 21.90
N THR A 106 -25.32 -1.39 21.87
CA THR A 106 -26.06 -1.05 20.65
C THR A 106 -25.60 0.25 19.99
N ASP A 107 -24.80 1.03 20.72
CA ASP A 107 -24.24 2.32 20.39
C ASP A 107 -22.84 2.24 19.73
N THR A 108 -22.37 1.04 19.34
CA THR A 108 -20.94 0.81 19.05
C THR A 108 -20.58 0.58 17.60
N PHE A 109 -21.52 0.14 16.74
CA PHE A 109 -21.25 0.06 15.31
C PHE A 109 -21.11 1.44 14.66
N PHE A 110 -21.72 2.46 15.27
CA PHE A 110 -21.98 3.75 14.66
C PHE A 110 -21.58 4.95 15.53
N ARG A 111 -20.77 4.78 16.58
CA ARG A 111 -20.38 5.90 17.44
C ARG A 111 -18.95 5.77 17.96
N ASP A 112 -18.27 6.92 18.03
CA ASP A 112 -16.89 7.25 18.43
C ASP A 112 -16.22 6.41 19.55
N LEU A 113 -16.11 5.09 19.37
CA LEU A 113 -15.21 4.24 20.15
C LEU A 113 -13.90 3.96 19.42
N THR A 114 -13.85 4.31 18.13
CA THR A 114 -12.77 3.97 17.22
C THR A 114 -11.69 5.07 17.22
N GLY A 115 -10.44 4.65 17.01
CA GLY A 115 -9.31 5.55 16.88
C GLY A 115 -8.71 6.16 18.17
N ARG A 116 -9.10 5.70 19.37
CA ARG A 116 -8.47 6.15 20.62
C ARG A 116 -7.46 5.18 21.23
N SER A 117 -7.44 3.94 20.74
CA SER A 117 -6.73 2.85 21.42
C SER A 117 -5.53 2.29 20.66
N ASN A 118 -5.53 2.38 19.33
CA ASN A 118 -4.47 1.84 18.50
C ASN A 118 -3.23 2.75 18.54
N ILE A 119 -2.05 2.16 18.38
CA ILE A 119 -0.77 2.88 18.45
C ILE A 119 -0.68 3.93 17.33
N HIS A 120 -1.31 3.63 16.19
CA HIS A 120 -1.37 4.49 15.02
C HIS A 120 -2.03 5.84 15.31
N ASN A 121 -3.12 5.87 16.08
CA ASN A 121 -3.86 7.10 16.39
C ASN A 121 -3.41 7.79 17.69
N LEU A 122 -2.44 7.22 18.42
CA LEU A 122 -1.86 7.88 19.59
C LEU A 122 -0.88 9.00 19.18
N GLY A 123 -1.25 10.24 19.51
CA GLY A 123 -0.39 11.41 19.34
C GLY A 123 -0.14 11.77 17.87
N ASN A 124 1.13 11.83 17.46
CA ASN A 124 1.55 12.21 16.11
C ASN A 124 2.16 11.02 15.33
N ASN A 125 1.90 9.79 15.78
CA ASN A 125 2.50 8.58 15.24
C ASN A 125 2.10 8.36 13.77
N ALA A 126 0.82 8.44 13.44
CA ALA A 126 0.31 8.36 12.07
C ALA A 126 1.11 9.26 11.10
N ARG A 127 1.32 10.52 11.48
CA ARG A 127 2.06 11.48 10.66
C ARG A 127 3.54 11.11 10.50
N LEU A 128 4.19 10.61 11.56
CA LEU A 128 5.60 10.18 11.50
C LEU A 128 5.77 8.94 10.62
N PHE A 129 4.87 7.97 10.72
CA PHE A 129 4.87 6.78 9.88
C PHE A 129 4.67 7.15 8.41
N LYS A 130 3.66 7.97 8.08
CA LYS A 130 3.38 8.42 6.71
C LYS A 130 4.59 9.10 6.06
N ARG A 131 5.27 10.00 6.79
CA ARG A 131 6.49 10.68 6.29
C ARG A 131 7.63 9.71 5.98
N SER A 132 7.88 8.75 6.86
CA SER A 132 8.95 7.77 6.69
C SER A 132 8.67 6.86 5.50
N ILE A 133 7.40 6.48 5.29
CA ILE A 133 6.98 5.65 4.16
C ILE A 133 7.19 6.37 2.83
N TYR A 134 6.88 7.66 2.72
CA TYR A 134 7.11 8.38 1.47
C TYR A 134 8.59 8.48 1.07
N LEU A 135 9.50 8.65 2.05
CA LEU A 135 10.94 8.61 1.78
C LEU A 135 11.39 7.23 1.28
N LEU A 136 10.88 6.16 1.91
CA LEU A 136 11.13 4.80 1.47
C LEU A 136 10.60 4.57 0.05
N MET A 137 9.39 5.03 -0.26
CA MET A 137 8.80 4.91 -1.59
C MET A 137 9.60 5.66 -2.65
N LEU A 138 10.03 6.89 -2.37
CA LEU A 138 10.88 7.66 -3.28
C LEU A 138 12.19 6.89 -3.58
N ALA A 139 12.86 6.39 -2.54
CA ALA A 139 14.09 5.64 -2.70
C ALA A 139 13.87 4.33 -3.49
N LEU A 140 12.86 3.55 -3.11
CA LEU A 140 12.65 2.19 -3.60
C LEU A 140 11.94 2.13 -4.96
N PHE A 141 10.92 2.94 -5.18
CA PHE A 141 10.04 2.84 -6.36
C PHE A 141 10.35 3.86 -7.45
N ILE A 142 11.09 4.93 -7.13
CA ILE A 142 11.49 5.94 -8.11
C ILE A 142 13.00 5.89 -8.36
N ILE A 143 13.83 6.10 -7.32
CA ILE A 143 15.27 6.22 -7.50
C ILE A 143 15.88 4.87 -7.90
N ALA A 144 15.62 3.80 -7.15
CA ALA A 144 16.26 2.50 -7.37
C ALA A 144 16.05 1.94 -8.80
N PRO A 145 14.84 1.96 -9.40
CA PRO A 145 14.64 1.51 -10.79
C PRO A 145 15.37 2.35 -11.84
N LEU A 146 15.58 3.65 -11.58
CA LEU A 146 16.30 4.55 -12.48
C LEU A 146 17.82 4.27 -12.45
N VAL A 147 18.37 4.03 -11.26
CA VAL A 147 19.81 3.77 -11.07
C VAL A 147 20.19 2.29 -11.13
N ALA A 148 19.24 1.40 -11.43
CA ALA A 148 19.42 -0.06 -11.41
C ALA A 148 20.64 -0.55 -12.20
N HIS A 149 20.92 0.10 -13.34
CA HIS A 149 22.05 -0.23 -14.22
C HIS A 149 23.42 0.01 -13.55
N ARG A 150 23.51 0.89 -12.55
CA ARG A 150 24.76 1.21 -11.83
C ARG A 150 25.00 0.28 -10.64
N ILE A 151 23.98 -0.43 -10.17
CA ILE A 151 24.07 -1.27 -8.97
C ILE A 151 24.67 -2.61 -9.34
N LYS A 152 25.89 -2.90 -8.85
CA LYS A 152 26.61 -4.16 -9.09
C LYS A 152 26.21 -5.28 -8.11
N ASN A 153 25.77 -4.92 -6.90
CA ASN A 153 25.42 -5.91 -5.88
C ASN A 153 24.17 -6.72 -6.32
N PRO A 154 24.26 -8.06 -6.43
CA PRO A 154 23.16 -8.88 -6.94
C PRO A 154 21.95 -8.91 -6.00
N VAL A 155 22.15 -8.86 -4.68
CA VAL A 155 21.07 -8.83 -3.70
C VAL A 155 20.27 -7.54 -3.83
N ILE A 156 20.97 -6.40 -3.91
CA ILE A 156 20.30 -5.10 -4.10
C ILE A 156 19.55 -5.10 -5.42
N ARG A 157 20.19 -5.53 -6.53
CA ARG A 157 19.55 -5.55 -7.85
C ARG A 157 18.32 -6.46 -7.90
N TYR A 158 18.30 -7.57 -7.15
CA TYR A 158 17.13 -8.43 -6.99
C TYR A 158 15.93 -7.69 -6.36
N LEU A 159 16.21 -6.84 -5.36
CA LEU A 159 15.17 -6.05 -4.67
C LEU A 159 14.69 -4.85 -5.49
N ILE A 160 15.41 -4.40 -6.52
CA ILE A 160 14.99 -3.24 -7.32
C ILE A 160 13.70 -3.57 -8.09
N PRO A 161 12.61 -2.81 -7.90
CA PRO A 161 11.35 -3.07 -8.60
C PRO A 161 11.43 -2.73 -10.10
N ALA A 162 10.47 -3.23 -10.86
CA ALA A 162 10.34 -2.87 -12.28
C ALA A 162 10.15 -1.35 -12.48
N LYS A 163 10.62 -0.81 -13.62
CA LYS A 163 10.47 0.63 -13.94
C LYS A 163 9.01 1.13 -13.95
N TRP A 164 8.04 0.23 -14.14
CA TRP A 164 6.61 0.57 -14.13
C TRP A 164 6.11 1.07 -12.77
N PHE A 165 6.79 0.75 -11.66
CA PHE A 165 6.47 1.28 -10.33
C PHE A 165 6.60 2.80 -10.22
N ILE A 166 7.40 3.42 -11.10
CA ILE A 166 7.52 4.88 -11.15
C ILE A 166 6.15 5.52 -11.45
N ILE A 167 5.41 4.96 -12.41
CA ILE A 167 4.08 5.50 -12.78
C ILE A 167 3.10 5.34 -11.62
N THR A 168 3.08 4.18 -10.97
CA THR A 168 2.22 3.97 -9.80
C THR A 168 2.58 4.92 -8.66
N SER A 169 3.87 5.18 -8.43
CA SER A 169 4.34 6.13 -7.41
C SER A 169 3.89 7.56 -7.71
N VAL A 170 3.92 7.97 -8.99
CA VAL A 170 3.38 9.26 -9.42
C VAL A 170 1.88 9.34 -9.12
N ILE A 171 1.11 8.29 -9.43
CA ILE A 171 -0.32 8.22 -9.11
C ILE A 171 -0.55 8.30 -7.59
N THR A 172 0.26 7.63 -6.78
CA THR A 172 0.19 7.71 -5.30
C THR A 172 0.41 9.14 -4.79
N VAL A 173 1.35 9.89 -5.36
CA VAL A 173 1.55 11.29 -4.99
C VAL A 173 0.34 12.14 -5.39
N PHE A 174 -0.20 11.95 -6.59
CA PHE A 174 -1.36 12.69 -7.06
C PHE A 174 -2.64 12.35 -6.29
N SER A 175 -2.80 11.13 -5.78
CA SER A 175 -3.96 10.78 -4.94
C SER A 175 -3.96 11.49 -3.57
N TYR A 176 -2.80 12.01 -3.13
CA TYR A 176 -2.73 12.95 -2.00
C TYR A 176 -2.93 14.40 -2.45
N VAL A 177 -2.14 14.83 -3.45
CA VAL A 177 -2.03 16.24 -3.84
C VAL A 177 -3.34 16.77 -4.41
N ILE A 178 -4.04 16.02 -5.27
CA ILE A 178 -5.26 16.50 -5.93
C ILE A 178 -6.38 16.74 -4.92
N PRO A 179 -6.80 15.77 -4.08
CA PRO A 179 -7.82 16.01 -3.07
C PRO A 179 -7.46 17.16 -2.13
N ARG A 180 -6.19 17.26 -1.73
CA ARG A 180 -5.73 18.33 -0.85
C ARG A 180 -5.85 19.71 -1.49
N LEU A 181 -5.41 19.87 -2.74
CA LEU A 181 -5.52 21.12 -3.48
C LEU A 181 -6.98 21.53 -3.72
N LEU A 182 -7.87 20.58 -3.99
CA LEU A 182 -9.29 20.88 -4.18
C LEU A 182 -9.92 21.52 -2.94
N VAL A 183 -9.52 21.05 -1.76
CA VAL A 183 -9.97 21.64 -0.48
C VAL A 183 -9.24 22.93 -0.15
N ASP A 184 -7.91 22.97 -0.25
CA ASP A 184 -7.11 24.16 0.09
C ASP A 184 -7.42 25.37 -0.81
N LEU A 185 -7.83 25.13 -2.07
CA LEU A 185 -8.23 26.18 -3.01
C LEU A 185 -9.73 26.51 -2.93
N ASN A 186 -10.48 25.92 -2.00
CA ASN A 186 -11.94 26.07 -1.87
C ASN A 186 -12.71 25.76 -3.17
N VAL A 187 -12.21 24.80 -3.96
CA VAL A 187 -12.93 24.35 -5.17
C VAL A 187 -14.14 23.52 -4.76
N PHE A 188 -13.97 22.69 -3.73
CA PHE A 188 -15.05 21.89 -3.13
C PHE A 188 -14.98 21.96 -1.61
N GLU A 189 -16.14 21.85 -0.95
CA GLU A 189 -16.21 21.70 0.50
C GLU A 189 -15.61 20.36 0.93
N ASP A 190 -15.03 20.34 2.13
CA ASP A 190 -14.59 19.11 2.75
C ASP A 190 -15.79 18.19 3.02
N GLY A 191 -15.77 17.01 2.40
CA GLY A 191 -16.82 16.00 2.53
C GLY A 191 -16.82 15.26 3.87
N GLY A 192 -16.05 15.71 4.86
CA GLY A 192 -16.00 15.11 6.20
C GLY A 192 -14.73 14.31 6.49
N PHE A 193 -13.72 14.37 5.61
CA PHE A 193 -12.42 13.78 5.96
C PHE A 193 -11.62 14.76 6.81
N GLY A 194 -11.78 16.08 6.64
CA GLY A 194 -11.03 17.06 7.42
C GLY A 194 -9.53 16.88 7.24
N VAL A 195 -8.88 16.53 8.35
CA VAL A 195 -7.45 16.20 8.39
C VAL A 195 -7.08 14.85 7.75
N ASN A 196 -8.07 14.01 7.44
CA ASN A 196 -7.90 12.65 6.91
C ASN A 196 -8.00 12.56 5.37
N ILE A 197 -7.87 13.68 4.64
CA ILE A 197 -7.77 13.63 3.15
C ILE A 197 -6.60 12.71 2.67
N GLY A 198 -5.65 12.42 3.57
CA GLY A 198 -4.58 11.45 3.37
C GLY A 198 -5.02 10.01 3.05
N GLU A 199 -6.24 9.59 3.41
CA GLU A 199 -6.67 8.19 3.24
C GLU A 199 -6.66 7.71 1.78
N PHE A 200 -6.95 8.59 0.82
CA PHE A 200 -6.82 8.28 -0.61
C PHE A 200 -5.38 7.92 -1.00
N SER A 201 -4.40 8.53 -0.35
CA SER A 201 -2.99 8.22 -0.56
C SER A 201 -2.60 6.90 0.08
N GLU A 202 -3.20 6.54 1.21
CA GLU A 202 -2.93 5.30 1.93
C GLU A 202 -3.37 4.06 1.17
N ILE A 203 -4.55 4.09 0.53
CA ILE A 203 -4.95 3.06 -0.45
C ILE A 203 -3.85 2.84 -1.47
N MET A 204 -3.31 3.93 -2.04
CA MET A 204 -2.30 3.87 -3.08
C MET A 204 -0.93 3.43 -2.57
N VAL A 205 -0.59 3.74 -1.31
CA VAL A 205 0.60 3.21 -0.62
C VAL A 205 0.46 1.69 -0.45
N TYR A 206 -0.64 1.21 0.11
CA TYR A 206 -0.88 -0.23 0.26
C TYR A 206 -0.90 -0.95 -1.09
N TYR A 207 -1.48 -0.32 -2.11
CA TYR A 207 -1.51 -0.87 -3.46
C TYR A 207 -0.10 -1.07 -4.05
N ILE A 208 0.77 -0.06 -3.97
CA ILE A 208 2.12 -0.17 -4.54
C ILE A 208 2.99 -1.19 -3.77
N PHE A 209 2.84 -1.26 -2.44
CA PHE A 209 3.53 -2.29 -1.66
C PHE A 209 2.99 -3.70 -1.95
N PHE A 210 1.67 -3.84 -2.14
CA PHE A 210 1.07 -5.09 -2.61
C PHE A 210 1.65 -5.53 -3.97
N LEU A 211 1.71 -4.62 -4.95
CA LEU A 211 2.31 -4.90 -6.26
C LEU A 211 3.78 -5.32 -6.12
N TYR A 212 4.54 -4.66 -5.25
CA TYR A 212 5.94 -4.96 -5.02
C TYR A 212 6.14 -6.35 -4.41
N MET A 213 5.36 -6.69 -3.39
CA MET A 213 5.37 -8.02 -2.81
C MET A 213 4.98 -9.08 -3.85
N TYR A 214 3.95 -8.81 -4.64
CA TYR A 214 3.54 -9.70 -5.72
C TYR A 214 4.66 -9.90 -6.76
N GLU A 215 5.37 -8.84 -7.16
CA GLU A 215 6.54 -8.93 -8.04
C GLU A 215 7.65 -9.77 -7.43
N LEU A 216 8.01 -9.52 -6.16
CA LEU A 216 9.03 -10.29 -5.47
C LEU A 216 8.66 -11.77 -5.40
N VAL A 217 7.41 -12.11 -5.11
CA VAL A 217 6.97 -13.50 -4.90
C VAL A 217 6.77 -14.27 -6.19
N PHE A 218 6.18 -13.64 -7.20
CA PHE A 218 5.76 -14.32 -8.43
C PHE A 218 6.62 -13.97 -9.64
N GLY A 219 7.21 -12.78 -9.68
CA GLY A 219 8.03 -12.31 -10.78
C GLY A 219 9.53 -12.60 -10.64
N LYS A 220 10.03 -12.88 -9.43
CA LYS A 220 11.46 -13.04 -9.17
C LYS A 220 11.78 -14.32 -8.38
N ASP A 221 12.83 -15.03 -8.81
CA ASP A 221 13.45 -16.14 -8.08
C ASP A 221 14.94 -15.80 -7.88
N TYR A 222 15.36 -15.66 -6.62
CA TYR A 222 16.73 -15.29 -6.26
C TYR A 222 17.74 -16.36 -6.70
N SER A 223 17.39 -17.64 -6.63
CA SER A 223 18.28 -18.74 -7.04
C SER A 223 18.59 -18.67 -8.53
N THR A 224 17.57 -18.49 -9.36
CA THR A 224 17.72 -18.30 -10.81
C THR A 224 18.52 -17.04 -11.13
N TYR A 225 18.32 -15.96 -10.36
CA TYR A 225 19.05 -14.72 -10.53
C TYR A 225 20.54 -14.85 -10.20
N GLN A 226 20.91 -15.60 -9.15
CA GLN A 226 22.30 -15.87 -8.83
C GLN A 226 22.99 -16.70 -9.92
N SER A 227 22.37 -17.79 -10.39
CA SER A 227 22.96 -18.65 -11.43
C SER A 227 23.32 -17.88 -12.70
N ARG A 228 22.41 -17.03 -13.20
CA ARG A 228 22.65 -16.20 -14.40
C ARG A 228 23.81 -15.21 -14.24
N ASN A 229 24.00 -14.66 -13.03
CA ASN A 229 25.10 -13.75 -12.77
C ASN A 229 26.45 -14.47 -12.74
N MET A 230 26.52 -15.69 -12.19
CA MET A 230 27.73 -16.50 -12.19
C MET A 230 28.13 -16.92 -13.61
N GLU A 231 27.18 -17.36 -14.42
CA GLU A 231 27.40 -17.68 -15.85
C GLU A 231 27.94 -16.47 -16.62
N SER A 232 27.34 -15.30 -16.43
CA SER A 232 27.77 -14.05 -17.08
C SER A 232 29.19 -13.62 -16.68
N GLN A 233 29.62 -13.95 -15.46
CA GLN A 233 30.99 -13.69 -14.99
C GLN A 233 31.99 -14.67 -15.60
N HIS A 234 31.64 -15.96 -15.68
CA HIS A 234 32.48 -16.97 -16.32
C HIS A 234 32.72 -16.68 -17.81
N VAL A 235 31.69 -16.26 -18.56
CA VAL A 235 31.84 -15.91 -19.98
C VAL A 235 32.80 -14.74 -20.18
N LYS A 236 32.77 -13.72 -19.29
CA LYS A 236 33.67 -12.57 -19.38
C LYS A 236 35.11 -12.93 -19.07
N ASN A 237 35.35 -13.82 -18.10
CA ASN A 237 36.71 -14.23 -17.72
C ASN A 237 37.40 -15.09 -18.79
N ASN A 238 36.63 -15.79 -19.64
CA ASN A 238 37.18 -16.61 -20.73
C ASN A 238 37.48 -15.81 -22.01
N GLN A 239 37.10 -14.53 -22.07
CA GLN A 239 37.33 -13.65 -23.22
C GLN A 239 38.49 -12.66 -23.03
N THR A 240 39.15 -12.71 -21.87
CA THR A 240 40.33 -11.90 -21.50
C THR A 240 41.55 -12.79 -21.37
#